data_AF-A0A850H7M2-F1
#
_entry.id   AF-A0A850H7M2-F1
#
_cell.length_a   1.000
_cell.length_b   1.000
_cell.length_c   1.000
_cell.angle_alpha   90.00
_cell.angle_beta   90.00
_cell.angle_gamma   90.00
#
_symmetry.space_group_name_H-M   'P 1'
#
loop_
_entity.id
_entity.type
_entity.pdbx_description
1 polymer ?
#
loop_
_entity_poly.entity_id
_entity_poly.type
_entity_poly.pdbx_seq_one_letter_code
_entity_poly.pdbx_strand_id
1 'polypeptide(L)' 'MSYKVQYMARGSSIWLNASSGFGSEAQAIFDAKAVAKRPNYEQVRVVDRNGSVVWLG' A
#
# COMPACT_ATOMS: atom_id res chain seq x y z
N MET A 1 -6.61 -3.95 13.11
CA MET A 1 -5.71 -3.41 12.06
C MET A 1 -6.52 -2.48 11.20
N SER A 2 -6.13 -1.20 11.12
CA SER A 2 -7.00 -0.16 10.53
C SER A 2 -6.61 0.21 9.11
N TYR A 3 -5.35 -0.01 8.71
CA TYR A 3 -4.86 0.30 7.36
C TYR A 3 -3.93 -0.79 6.85
N LYS A 4 -3.83 -0.97 5.53
CA LYS A 4 -2.92 -1.92 4.87
C LYS A 4 -2.29 -1.27 3.65
N VAL A 5 -1.01 -1.52 3.44
CA VAL A 5 -0.31 -1.09 2.22
C VAL A 5 -0.40 -2.22 1.22
N GLN A 6 -0.85 -1.89 0.01
CA GLN A 6 -0.90 -2.79 -1.12
C GLN A 6 -0.07 -2.24 -2.25
N TYR A 7 0.56 -3.13 -3.01
CA TYR A 7 1.35 -2.77 -4.18
C TYR A 7 0.94 -3.62 -5.37
N MET A 8 1.14 -3.06 -6.55
CA MET A 8 1.01 -3.74 -7.83
C MET A 8 2.42 -3.92 -8.39
N ALA A 9 2.83 -5.16 -8.62
CA ALA A 9 4.11 -5.43 -9.28
C ALA A 9 4.04 -5.06 -10.77
N ARG A 10 5.17 -4.67 -11.35
CA ARG A 10 5.23 -4.25 -12.75
C ARG A 10 4.78 -5.36 -13.70
N GLY A 11 3.78 -5.08 -14.54
CA GLY A 11 3.17 -6.07 -15.44
C GLY A 11 2.20 -7.05 -14.77
N SER A 12 1.83 -6.81 -13.51
CA SER A 12 0.76 -7.54 -12.81
C SER A 12 -0.44 -6.62 -12.62
N SER A 13 -1.66 -7.14 -12.67
CA SER A 13 -2.88 -6.41 -12.30
C SER A 13 -3.38 -6.77 -10.89
N ILE A 14 -2.58 -7.55 -10.14
CA ILE A 14 -2.95 -8.07 -8.83
C ILE A 14 -2.34 -7.16 -7.75
N TRP A 15 -3.18 -6.75 -6.80
CA TRP A 15 -2.76 -6.04 -5.61
C TRP A 15 -2.27 -7.03 -4.54
N LEU A 16 -1.01 -6.93 -4.17
CA LEU A 16 -0.38 -7.73 -3.13
C LEU A 16 -0.22 -6.89 -1.86
N ASN A 17 -0.31 -7.51 -0.69
CA ASN A 17 -0.08 -6.81 0.57
C ASN A 17 1.43 -6.64 0.79
N ALA A 18 1.89 -5.40 0.96
CA ALA A 18 3.30 -5.10 1.28
C ALA A 18 3.60 -5.25 2.78
N SER A 19 2.60 -5.03 3.64
CA SER A 19 2.78 -5.01 5.09
C SER A 19 1.70 -5.77 5.84
N SER A 20 2.01 -6.10 7.10
CA SER A 20 1.11 -6.81 8.02
C SER A 20 -0.03 -5.94 8.57
N GLY A 21 -0.19 -4.71 8.09
CA GLY A 21 -1.23 -3.78 8.52
C GLY A 21 -0.77 -2.81 9.62
N PHE A 22 -1.33 -1.60 9.59
CA PHE A 22 -0.95 -0.46 10.42
C PHE A 22 -2.11 -0.01 11.32
N GLY A 23 -1.75 0.59 12.46
CA GLY A 23 -2.70 1.22 13.39
C GLY A 23 -3.09 2.65 13.01
N SER A 24 -2.24 3.32 12.22
CA SER A 24 -2.43 4.72 11.80
C SER A 24 -2.25 4.88 10.29
N GLU A 25 -3.06 5.76 9.70
CA GLU A 25 -2.99 6.11 8.28
C GLU A 25 -1.62 6.72 7.92
N ALA A 26 -1.11 7.62 8.77
CA ALA A 26 0.15 8.29 8.53
C ALA A 26 1.34 7.31 8.47
N GLN A 27 1.34 6.28 9.33
CA GLN A 27 2.34 5.22 9.29
C GLN A 27 2.22 4.38 8.01
N ALA A 28 0.99 4.05 7.61
CA ALA A 28 0.74 3.30 6.38
C ALA A 28 1.20 4.06 5.14
N ILE A 29 0.93 5.38 5.06
CA ILE A 29 1.39 6.23 3.95
C ILE A 29 2.91 6.37 3.95
N PHE A 30 3.53 6.50 5.13
CA PHE A 30 5.00 6.56 5.23
C PHE A 30 5.65 5.29 4.67
N ASP A 31 5.15 4.11 5.06
CA ASP A 31 5.62 2.83 4.53
C ASP A 31 5.30 2.67 3.04
N ALA A 32 4.09 3.06 2.61
CA ALA A 32 3.70 3.04 1.20
C ALA A 32 4.64 3.86 0.31
N LYS A 33 5.07 5.04 0.77
CA LYS A 33 6.06 5.87 0.06
C LYS A 33 7.43 5.20 -0.02
N ALA A 34 7.84 4.44 0.99
CA ALA A 34 9.08 3.67 0.95
C ALA A 34 8.99 2.49 -0.03
N VAL A 35 7.83 1.82 -0.08
CA VAL A 35 7.52 0.74 -1.02
C VAL A 35 7.45 1.28 -2.45
N ALA A 36 6.81 2.43 -2.68
CA ALA A 36 6.66 3.04 -4.02
C ALA A 36 8.00 3.39 -4.70
N LYS A 37 9.06 3.58 -3.91
CA LYS A 37 10.41 3.83 -4.43
C LYS A 37 11.11 2.55 -4.95
N ARG A 38 10.55 1.36 -4.74
CA ARG A 38 11.18 0.11 -5.19
C ARG A 38 10.95 -0.07 -6.70
N PRO A 39 11.99 -0.41 -7.48
CA PRO A 39 11.92 -0.45 -8.94
C PRO A 39 11.01 -1.54 -9.52
N ASN A 40 10.58 -2.50 -8.69
CA ASN A 40 9.79 -3.65 -9.11
C ASN A 40 8.28 -3.43 -8.96
N TYR A 41 7.86 -2.31 -8.38
CA TYR A 41 6.45 -1.99 -8.15
C TYR A 41 6.03 -0.84 -9.07
N GLU A 42 4.84 -0.98 -9.62
CA GLU A 42 4.26 -0.03 -10.59
C GLU A 42 3.34 0.96 -9.89
N GLN A 43 2.57 0.49 -8.90
CA GLN A 43 1.68 1.32 -8.10
C GLN A 43 1.65 0.87 -6.66
N VAL A 44 1.43 1.80 -5.73
CA VAL A 44 1.23 1.50 -4.31
C VAL A 44 0.00 2.25 -3.80
N ARG A 45 -0.80 1.59 -2.96
CA ARG A 45 -1.97 2.18 -2.33
C ARG A 45 -2.05 1.83 -0.86
N VAL A 46 -2.73 2.68 -0.11
CA VAL A 46 -3.14 2.39 1.27
C VAL A 46 -4.64 2.18 1.27
N VAL A 47 -5.09 1.08 1.87
CA VAL A 47 -6.50 0.78 2.09
C VAL A 47 -6.81 0.77 3.58
N ASP A 48 -7.99 1.25 3.95
CA ASP A 48 -8.50 1.19 5.33
C ASP A 48 -9.03 -0.22 5.67
N ARG A 49 -9.58 -0.39 6.89
CA ARG A 49 -10.16 -1.65 7.36
C ARG A 49 -11.39 -2.11 6.56
N ASN A 50 -12.07 -1.17 5.91
CA ASN A 50 -13.26 -1.40 5.11
C ASN A 50 -12.91 -1.67 3.64
N GLY A 51 -11.63 -1.59 3.27
CA GLY A 51 -11.14 -1.76 1.90
C GLY A 51 -11.15 -0.47 1.07
N SER A 52 -11.47 0.68 1.68
CA SER A 52 -11.47 1.98 1.01
C SER A 52 -10.05 2.47 0.78
N VAL A 53 -9.74 2.96 -0.41
CA VAL A 53 -8.44 3.55 -0.73
C VAL A 53 -8.36 4.94 -0.09
N VAL A 54 -7.39 5.14 0.81
CA VAL A 54 -7.13 6.43 1.46
C VAL A 54 -5.92 7.14 0.86
N TRP A 55 -5.05 6.41 0.16
CA TRP A 55 -3.89 6.97 -0.52
C TRP A 55 -3.49 6.12 -1.72
N LEU A 56 -2.98 6.77 -2.76
CA LEU A 56 -2.44 6.15 -3.98
C LEU A 56 -1.18 6.92 -4.40
N GLY A 57 -0.13 6.20 -4.83
CA GLY A 57 1.08 6.80 -5.38
C GLY A 57 2.05 5.80 -5.97
#